data_AF-Q20BM9-F1
#
_entry.id   AF-Q20BM9-F1
#
_cell.length_a   1.000
_cell.length_b   1.000
_cell.length_c   1.000
_cell.angle_alpha   90.00
_cell.angle_beta   90.00
_cell.angle_gamma   90.00
#
_symmetry.space_group_name_H-M   'P 1'
#
loop_
_entity.id
_entity.type
_entity.pdbx_description
1 polymer ?
#
loop_
_entity_poly.entity_id
_entity_poly.type
_entity_poly.pdbx_seq_one_letter_code
_entity_poly.pdbx_strand_id
1 'polypeptide(L)'
;MVTGKQTELIPIPFPPYQIPYSSKFTDSPAFIYFVAAFSVAGLYSIITSLLSGLALLKPGYAKQLVSHFVVVDVLLLGIVAAAIGAAGGVGYIGLRGNSHSRWTKICNIYDTFCQHLAGSIAAGLIASIVLVLLILLSFFTLSRKIPK
;
A
#
# COMPACT_ATOMS: atom_id res chain seq x y z
N MET A 1 6.32 -7.13 3.65
CA MET A 1 6.61 -5.97 4.53
C MET A 1 6.39 -6.26 6.02
N VAL A 2 5.19 -6.71 6.44
CA VAL A 2 4.84 -6.88 7.87
C VAL A 2 5.76 -7.85 8.62
N THR A 3 6.30 -8.87 7.93
CA THR A 3 7.24 -9.85 8.48
C THR A 3 8.72 -9.47 8.31
N GLY A 4 9.01 -8.33 7.67
CA GLY A 4 10.39 -7.91 7.39
C GLY A 4 11.05 -7.37 8.64
N LYS A 5 11.96 -8.15 9.23
CA LYS A 5 12.90 -7.73 10.27
C LYS A 5 14.30 -8.04 9.78
N GLN A 6 15.15 -7.03 9.70
CA GLN A 6 16.57 -7.21 9.42
C GLN A 6 17.37 -6.54 10.54
N THR A 7 18.29 -7.30 11.15
CA THR A 7 19.17 -6.81 12.21
C THR A 7 20.58 -6.73 11.65
N GLU A 8 21.17 -5.55 11.68
CA GLU A 8 22.53 -5.30 11.20
C GLU A 8 23.38 -4.71 12.31
N LEU A 9 24.68 -4.99 12.30
CA LEU A 9 25.62 -4.42 13.26
C LEU A 9 26.06 -3.03 12.77
N ILE A 10 25.65 -1.98 13.48
CA ILE A 10 26.03 -0.60 13.16
C ILE A 10 27.22 -0.19 14.05
N PRO A 11 28.30 0.39 13.49
CA PRO A 11 29.40 0.92 14.29
C PRO A 11 28.92 2.10 15.13
N ILE A 12 29.23 2.07 16.43
CA ILE A 12 29.03 3.24 17.30
C ILE A 12 30.26 4.15 17.25
N PRO A 13 30.17 5.43 17.69
CA PRO A 13 31.29 6.38 17.66
C PRO A 13 32.53 5.97 18.48
N PHE A 14 32.48 4.85 19.20
CA PHE A 14 33.56 4.29 20.01
C PHE A 14 34.06 2.97 19.38
N PRO A 15 35.17 2.97 18.60
CA PRO A 15 35.75 1.74 18.08
C PRO A 15 36.30 0.87 19.24
N PRO A 16 36.22 -0.48 19.19
CA PRO A 16 35.72 -1.33 18.09
C PRO A 16 34.24 -1.77 18.26
N TYR A 17 33.45 -1.08 19.08
CA TYR A 17 32.12 -1.55 19.46
C TYR A 17 31.10 -1.39 18.31
N GLN A 18 30.22 -2.38 18.18
CA GLN A 18 29.09 -2.39 17.26
C GLN A 18 27.84 -2.78 18.03
N ILE A 19 26.70 -2.19 17.68
CA ILE A 19 25.42 -2.56 18.28
C ILE A 19 24.51 -3.17 17.21
N PRO A 20 23.77 -4.25 17.53
CA PRO A 20 22.77 -4.78 16.63
C PRO A 20 21.59 -3.79 16.56
N TYR A 21 21.37 -3.19 15.39
CA TYR A 21 20.23 -2.34 15.13
C TYR A 21 19.27 -3.02 14.17
N SER A 22 18.05 -3.25 14.64
CA SER A 22 16.99 -3.88 13.86
C SER A 22 16.16 -2.82 13.16
N SER A 23 16.06 -2.89 11.83
CA SER A 23 15.08 -2.11 11.08
C SER A 23 13.77 -2.90 10.94
N LYS A 24 12.66 -2.24 11.28
CA LYS A 24 11.30 -2.74 11.12
C LYS A 24 10.45 -1.70 10.39
N PHE A 25 9.36 -2.15 9.77
CA PHE A 25 8.40 -1.24 9.14
C PHE A 25 7.75 -0.28 10.16
N THR A 26 7.71 -0.65 11.45
CA THR A 26 7.19 0.17 12.55
C THR A 26 8.03 1.40 12.86
N ASP A 27 9.23 1.50 12.30
CA ASP A 27 10.15 2.61 12.59
C ASP A 27 9.89 3.82 11.69
N SER A 28 9.01 3.69 10.69
CA SER A 28 8.62 4.79 9.81
C SER A 28 7.09 4.96 9.75
N PRO A 29 6.56 6.17 10.00
CA PRO A 29 5.12 6.41 9.90
C PRO A 29 4.60 6.18 8.47
N ALA A 30 5.42 6.40 7.44
CA ALA A 30 5.05 6.14 6.06
C ALA A 30 4.80 4.64 5.80
N PHE A 31 5.59 3.78 6.41
CA PHE A 31 5.50 2.33 6.30
C PHE A 31 4.34 1.76 7.11
N ILE A 32 4.07 2.31 8.30
CA ILE A 32 2.86 2.01 9.07
C ILE A 32 1.62 2.41 8.27
N TYR A 33 1.60 3.61 7.68
CA TYR A 33 0.48 4.09 6.87
C TYR A 33 0.24 3.21 5.65
N PHE A 34 1.30 2.80 4.95
CA PHE A 34 1.21 1.84 3.85
C PHE A 34 0.54 0.53 4.28
N VAL A 35 1.01 -0.10 5.36
CA VAL A 35 0.44 -1.36 5.85
C VAL A 35 -1.01 -1.17 6.28
N ALA A 36 -1.34 -0.07 6.96
CA ALA A 36 -2.70 0.22 7.40
C ALA A 36 -3.66 0.49 6.23
N ALA A 37 -3.24 1.26 5.23
CA ALA A 37 -4.04 1.54 4.04
C ALA A 37 -4.36 0.25 3.27
N PHE A 38 -3.35 -0.60 3.03
CA PHE A 38 -3.54 -1.86 2.31
C PHE A 38 -4.29 -2.91 3.12
N SER A 39 -4.19 -2.92 4.45
CA SER A 39 -5.00 -3.83 5.27
C SER A 39 -6.48 -3.46 5.23
N VAL A 40 -6.81 -2.16 5.32
CA VAL A 40 -8.19 -1.67 5.18
C VAL A 40 -8.72 -1.97 3.77
N ALA A 41 -7.94 -1.70 2.72
CA ALA A 41 -8.33 -2.02 1.34
C ALA A 41 -8.54 -3.54 1.12
N GLY A 42 -7.70 -4.38 1.73
CA GLY A 42 -7.83 -5.84 1.67
C GLY A 42 -9.09 -6.34 2.38
N LEU A 43 -9.37 -5.86 3.60
CA LEU A 43 -10.60 -6.19 4.34
C LEU A 43 -11.85 -5.75 3.56
N TYR A 44 -11.83 -4.53 3.02
CA TYR A 44 -12.91 -4.03 2.19
C TYR A 44 -13.13 -4.91 0.96
N SER A 45 -12.05 -5.30 0.27
CA SER A 45 -12.14 -6.17 -0.92
C SER A 45 -12.78 -7.52 -0.61
N ILE A 46 -12.48 -8.12 0.55
CA ILE A 46 -13.10 -9.38 1.01
C ILE A 46 -14.60 -9.17 1.26
N ILE A 47 -14.96 -8.10 1.99
CA ILE A 47 -16.36 -7.77 2.31
C ILE A 47 -17.17 -7.54 1.04
N THR A 48 -16.65 -6.71 0.13
CA THR A 48 -17.27 -6.40 -1.17
C THR A 48 -17.39 -7.64 -2.05
N SER A 49 -16.39 -8.52 -2.06
CA SER A 49 -16.45 -9.80 -2.79
C SER A 49 -17.54 -10.72 -2.23
N LEU A 50 -17.65 -10.85 -0.89
CA LEU A 50 -18.69 -11.63 -0.24
C LEU A 50 -20.09 -11.07 -0.52
N LEU A 51 -20.28 -9.76 -0.39
CA LEU A 51 -21.54 -9.08 -0.70
C LEU A 51 -21.92 -9.25 -2.17
N SER A 52 -20.95 -9.16 -3.08
CA SER A 52 -21.16 -9.37 -4.52
C SER A 52 -21.55 -10.82 -4.81
N GLY A 53 -20.90 -11.80 -4.15
CA GLY A 53 -21.26 -13.21 -4.22
C GLY A 53 -22.68 -13.50 -3.72
N LEU A 54 -23.10 -12.87 -2.61
CA LEU A 54 -24.46 -12.98 -2.09
C LEU A 54 -25.49 -12.30 -3.00
N ALA A 55 -25.14 -11.17 -3.62
CA ALA A 55 -26.02 -10.47 -4.56
C ALA A 55 -26.28 -11.27 -5.85
N LEU A 56 -25.32 -12.09 -6.30
CA LEU A 56 -25.52 -13.03 -7.42
C LEU A 56 -26.59 -14.09 -7.12
N LEU A 57 -26.80 -14.45 -5.85
CA LEU A 57 -27.85 -15.38 -5.42
C LEU A 57 -29.24 -14.71 -5.32
N LYS A 58 -29.31 -13.38 -5.18
CA LYS A 58 -30.56 -12.61 -5.02
C LYS A 58 -30.58 -11.39 -5.97
N PRO A 59 -31.08 -11.55 -7.22
CA PRO A 59 -30.90 -10.56 -8.30
C PRO A 59 -31.68 -9.21 -8.17
N GLY A 60 -32.12 -8.80 -6.98
CA GLY A 60 -32.95 -7.59 -6.79
C GLY A 60 -32.22 -6.29 -6.46
N TYR A 61 -31.03 -6.35 -5.84
CA TYR A 61 -30.41 -5.18 -5.18
C TYR A 61 -29.14 -4.62 -5.84
N ALA A 62 -28.80 -5.10 -7.04
CA ALA A 62 -27.49 -4.86 -7.63
C ALA A 62 -27.17 -3.37 -7.91
N LYS A 63 -28.15 -2.54 -8.32
CA LYS A 63 -27.86 -1.16 -8.75
C LYS A 63 -27.39 -0.25 -7.60
N GLN A 64 -28.12 -0.26 -6.48
CA GLN A 64 -27.77 0.58 -5.33
C GLN A 64 -26.46 0.12 -4.69
N LEU A 65 -26.26 -1.19 -4.58
CA LEU A 65 -25.04 -1.79 -4.04
C LEU A 65 -23.79 -1.37 -4.82
N VAL A 66 -23.83 -1.45 -6.16
CA VAL A 66 -22.72 -1.05 -7.04
C VAL A 66 -22.38 0.43 -6.88
N SER A 67 -23.40 1.30 -6.79
CA SER A 67 -23.15 2.74 -6.60
C SER A 67 -22.43 3.03 -5.27
N HIS A 68 -22.81 2.34 -4.18
CA HIS A 68 -22.13 2.52 -2.89
C HIS A 68 -20.69 2.00 -2.93
N PHE A 69 -20.43 0.87 -3.61
CA PHE A 69 -19.08 0.35 -3.75
C PHE A 69 -18.17 1.29 -4.52
N VAL A 70 -18.63 1.86 -5.64
CA VAL A 70 -17.84 2.81 -6.43
C VAL A 70 -17.40 4.03 -5.59
N VAL A 71 -18.27 4.56 -4.73
CA VAL A 71 -17.92 5.72 -3.88
C VAL A 71 -16.81 5.34 -2.89
N VAL A 72 -16.92 4.17 -2.26
CA VAL A 72 -15.92 3.71 -1.29
C VAL A 72 -14.61 3.30 -1.99
N ASP A 73 -14.68 2.71 -3.19
CA ASP A 73 -13.53 2.37 -4.01
C ASP A 73 -12.72 3.61 -4.38
N VAL A 74 -13.38 4.71 -4.76
CA VAL A 74 -12.71 5.98 -5.07
C VAL A 74 -12.02 6.57 -3.83
N LEU A 75 -12.67 6.50 -2.66
CA LEU A 75 -12.07 6.94 -1.40
C LEU A 75 -10.84 6.08 -1.06
N LEU A 76 -10.95 4.76 -1.16
CA LEU A 76 -9.85 3.83 -0.92
C LEU A 76 -8.71 4.03 -1.90
N LEU A 77 -8.99 4.29 -3.19
CA LEU A 77 -7.99 4.61 -4.19
C LEU A 77 -7.15 5.82 -3.77
N GLY A 78 -7.78 6.88 -3.26
CA GLY A 78 -7.08 8.05 -2.73
C GLY A 78 -6.19 7.70 -1.54
N ILE A 79 -6.69 6.90 -0.60
CA ILE A 79 -5.94 6.45 0.59
C ILE A 79 -4.72 5.61 0.20
N VAL A 80 -4.89 4.60 -0.67
CA VAL A 80 -3.77 3.73 -1.08
C VAL A 80 -2.77 4.49 -1.95
N ALA A 81 -3.22 5.42 -2.81
CA ALA A 81 -2.32 6.26 -3.61
C ALA A 81 -1.46 7.17 -2.72
N ALA A 82 -2.07 7.81 -1.70
CA ALA A 82 -1.34 8.59 -0.71
C ALA A 82 -0.34 7.73 0.08
N ALA A 83 -0.72 6.51 0.44
CA ALA A 83 0.13 5.60 1.20
C ALA A 83 1.32 5.06 0.38
N ILE A 84 1.09 4.71 -0.90
CA ILE A 84 2.15 4.39 -1.87
C ILE A 84 3.08 5.59 -2.02
N GLY A 85 2.54 6.81 -2.19
CA GLY A 85 3.34 8.02 -2.33
C GLY A 85 4.24 8.29 -1.12
N ALA A 86 3.69 8.15 0.10
CA ALA A 86 4.45 8.32 1.34
C ALA A 86 5.55 7.26 1.50
N ALA A 87 5.21 5.98 1.36
CA ALA A 87 6.18 4.89 1.49
C ALA A 87 7.22 4.89 0.35
N GLY A 88 6.79 5.22 -0.86
CA GLY A 88 7.65 5.38 -2.04
C GLY A 88 8.62 6.53 -1.88
N GLY A 89 8.17 7.69 -1.37
CA GLY A 89 9.03 8.82 -1.07
C GLY A 89 10.10 8.48 -0.03
N VAL A 90 9.69 7.95 1.12
CA VAL A 90 10.64 7.55 2.19
C VAL A 90 11.57 6.44 1.70
N GLY A 91 11.05 5.44 0.98
CA GLY A 91 11.85 4.36 0.40
C GLY A 91 12.85 4.86 -0.65
N TYR A 92 12.46 5.83 -1.47
CA TYR A 92 13.35 6.42 -2.49
C TYR A 92 14.52 7.17 -1.85
N ILE A 93 14.25 7.98 -0.82
CA ILE A 93 15.33 8.67 -0.10
C ILE A 93 16.19 7.63 0.65
N GLY A 94 15.60 6.53 1.15
CA GLY A 94 16.36 5.42 1.73
C GLY A 94 17.28 4.70 0.73
N LEU A 95 16.89 4.61 -0.54
CA LEU A 95 17.66 3.97 -1.61
C LEU A 95 18.75 4.89 -2.17
N ARG A 96 18.40 6.14 -2.49
CA ARG A 96 19.31 7.10 -3.13
C ARG A 96 20.13 7.92 -2.13
N GLY A 97 19.63 8.12 -0.92
CA GLY A 97 20.14 9.12 0.02
C GLY A 97 19.85 10.55 -0.46
N ASN A 98 20.26 11.52 0.33
CA ASN A 98 20.31 12.93 -0.07
C ASN A 98 21.52 13.59 0.60
N SER A 99 22.55 13.89 -0.20
CA SER A 99 23.79 14.50 0.31
C SER A 99 23.57 15.89 0.90
N HIS A 100 22.59 16.65 0.38
CA HIS A 100 22.29 17.99 0.85
C HIS A 100 21.69 17.99 2.27
N SER A 101 20.82 17.03 2.58
CA SER A 101 20.27 16.84 3.93
C SER A 101 21.07 15.88 4.80
N ARG A 102 22.23 15.39 4.32
CA ARG A 102 23.07 14.35 4.94
C ARG A 102 22.33 13.03 5.22
N TRP A 103 21.28 12.73 4.46
CA TRP A 103 20.62 11.43 4.52
C TRP A 103 21.47 10.38 3.79
N THR A 104 21.96 9.40 4.54
CA THR A 104 22.73 8.29 4.01
C THR A 104 21.82 7.25 3.34
N LYS A 105 22.38 6.43 2.46
CA LYS A 105 21.67 5.31 1.83
C LYS A 105 21.46 4.21 2.87
N ILE A 106 20.22 4.00 3.29
CA ILE A 106 19.85 2.99 4.28
C ILE A 106 19.76 1.61 3.61
N CYS A 107 19.34 1.54 2.34
CA CYS A 107 19.19 0.28 1.63
C CYS A 107 20.50 -0.45 1.32
N ASN A 108 21.66 0.22 1.44
CA ASN A 108 22.95 -0.46 1.37
C ASN A 108 23.23 -1.30 2.63
N ILE A 109 22.64 -0.93 3.76
CA ILE A 109 22.79 -1.64 5.05
C ILE A 109 21.67 -2.69 5.15
N TYR A 110 20.43 -2.28 4.91
CA TYR A 110 19.24 -3.11 5.05
C TYR A 110 18.68 -3.57 3.69
N ASP A 111 19.51 -4.25 2.89
CA ASP A 111 19.14 -4.65 1.52
C ASP A 111 17.90 -5.54 1.47
N THR A 112 17.82 -6.57 2.31
CA THR A 112 16.67 -7.49 2.35
C THR A 112 15.38 -6.76 2.72
N PHE A 113 15.44 -5.87 3.71
CA PHE A 113 14.30 -5.03 4.08
C PHE A 113 13.85 -4.14 2.92
N CYS A 114 14.79 -3.49 2.22
CA CYS A 114 14.48 -2.64 1.09
C CYS A 114 13.93 -3.41 -0.11
N GLN A 115 14.39 -4.63 -0.38
CA GLN A 115 13.82 -5.50 -1.40
C GLN A 115 12.36 -5.87 -1.07
N HIS A 116 12.07 -6.21 0.19
CA HIS A 116 10.69 -6.46 0.62
C HIS A 116 9.81 -5.22 0.54
N LEU A 117 10.33 -4.04 0.87
CA LEU A 117 9.63 -2.77 0.73
C LEU A 117 9.31 -2.49 -0.74
N ALA A 118 10.31 -2.60 -1.63
CA ALA A 118 10.15 -2.38 -3.07
C ALA A 118 9.12 -3.34 -3.68
N GLY A 119 9.20 -4.63 -3.34
CA GLY A 119 8.22 -5.63 -3.78
C GLY A 119 6.80 -5.32 -3.27
N SER A 120 6.67 -4.83 -2.03
CA SER A 120 5.37 -4.46 -1.45
C SER A 120 4.78 -3.24 -2.15
N ILE A 121 5.60 -2.21 -2.43
CA ILE A 121 5.17 -1.02 -3.17
C ILE A 121 4.78 -1.38 -4.60
N ALA A 122 5.55 -2.23 -5.29
CA ALA A 122 5.24 -2.69 -6.65
C ALA A 122 3.91 -3.46 -6.69
N ALA A 123 3.69 -4.39 -5.76
CA ALA A 123 2.43 -5.11 -5.62
C ALA A 123 1.26 -4.15 -5.34
N GLY A 124 1.49 -3.15 -4.48
CA GLY A 124 0.50 -2.12 -4.17
C GLY A 124 0.12 -1.26 -5.38
N LEU A 125 1.09 -0.86 -6.20
CA LEU A 125 0.86 -0.13 -7.45
C LEU A 125 0.02 -0.94 -8.44
N ILE A 126 0.34 -2.23 -8.60
CA ILE A 126 -0.44 -3.13 -9.47
C ILE A 126 -1.88 -3.23 -8.96
N ALA A 127 -2.07 -3.41 -7.65
CA ALA A 127 -3.40 -3.46 -7.05
C ALA A 127 -4.18 -2.14 -7.25
N SER A 128 -3.53 -0.98 -7.13
CA SER A 128 -4.15 0.32 -7.40
C SER A 128 -4.57 0.46 -8.86
N ILE A 129 -3.76 0.01 -9.82
CA ILE A 129 -4.12 0.02 -11.25
C ILE A 129 -5.36 -0.84 -11.50
N VAL A 130 -5.43 -2.04 -10.91
CA VAL A 130 -6.60 -2.91 -11.00
C VAL A 130 -7.83 -2.23 -10.39
N LEU A 131 -7.69 -1.57 -9.24
CA LEU A 131 -8.79 -0.83 -8.61
C LEU A 131 -9.31 0.31 -9.52
N VAL A 132 -8.42 1.07 -10.15
CA VAL A 132 -8.79 2.11 -11.14
C VAL A 132 -9.59 1.50 -12.30
N LEU A 133 -9.11 0.39 -12.87
CA LEU A 133 -9.82 -0.30 -13.96
C LEU A 133 -11.21 -0.78 -13.51
N LEU A 134 -11.34 -1.33 -12.30
CA LEU A 134 -12.63 -1.76 -11.73
C LEU A 134 -13.60 -0.59 -11.53
N ILE A 135 -13.12 0.54 -11.01
CA ILE A 135 -13.93 1.76 -10.85
C ILE A 135 -14.42 2.24 -12.22
N LEU A 136 -13.53 2.32 -13.21
CA LEU A 136 -13.90 2.75 -14.57
C LEU A 136 -14.94 1.81 -15.19
N LEU A 137 -14.73 0.50 -15.12
CA LEU A 137 -15.70 -0.49 -15.61
C LEU A 137 -17.06 -0.36 -14.90
N SER A 138 -17.05 -0.16 -13.58
CA SER A 138 -18.27 0.02 -12.79
C SER A 138 -19.02 1.30 -13.19
N PHE A 139 -18.29 2.39 -13.44
CA PHE A 139 -18.87 3.63 -13.94
C PHE A 139 -19.46 3.47 -15.35
N PHE A 140 -18.75 2.83 -16.28
CA PHE A 140 -19.24 2.58 -17.63
C PHE A 140 -20.49 1.69 -17.65
N THR A 141 -20.53 0.64 -16.81
CA THR A 141 -21.71 -0.23 -16.70
C THR A 141 -22.90 0.48 -16.07
N LEU A 142 -22.67 1.37 -15.10
CA LEU A 142 -23.74 2.17 -14.50
C LEU A 142 -24.28 3.20 -15.49
N SER A 143 -23.40 3.92 -16.19
CA SER A 143 -23.77 4.90 -17.23
C SER A 143 -24.61 4.29 -18.35
N ARG A 144 -24.31 3.06 -18.78
CA ARG A 144 -25.11 2.33 -19.78
C ARG A 144 -26.50 1.90 -19.28
N LYS A 145 -26.73 1.84 -17.97
CA LYS A 145 -28.00 1.38 -17.36
C LYS A 145 -28.95 2.52 -16.97
N ILE A 146 -28.52 3.77 -17.10
CA ILE A 146 -29.37 4.95 -16.88
C ILE A 146 -30.09 5.24 -18.22
N PRO A 147 -31.40 5.00 -18.35
CA PRO A 147 -32.14 5.46 -19.53
C PRO A 147 -32.06 6.99 -19.60
N LYS A 148 -31.82 7.53 -20.79
CA LYS A 148 -31.87 8.97 -21.07
C LYS A 148 -33.25 9.55 -20.77
#